data_AF-A0A1V8TIE5-F1
#
_entry.id   AF-A0A1V8TIE5-F1
#
_cell.length_a   1.000
_cell.length_b   1.000
_cell.length_c   1.000
_cell.angle_alpha   90.00
_cell.angle_beta   90.00
_cell.angle_gamma   90.00
#
_symmetry.space_group_name_H-M   'P 1'
#
loop_
_entity.id
_entity.type
_entity.pdbx_description
1 polymer ?
#
loop_
_entity_poly.entity_id
_entity_poly.type
_entity_poly.pdbx_seq_one_letter_code
_entity_poly.pdbx_strand_id
1 'polypeptide(L)'
;MFSSKISSHSQFQSVVGELTQCAMVDFSYTYLVRHIVPGPQSFSYFVPHILTPLSLLIPRTVLSRRQSIAIFLPIILLSTLHAWVIMDGVDVISVNAVLIALLFLPLKDPHAQFNLIVRNVRERTSAQQSSAGDSLQEETALLSPSDDAAPPSSPSKPTAYRTQAYPSTLRERLPWVNMLLVSIRFNDWQIAIPSHDRSQPQPPAFQTRRQFFLQALLSSVRGLLTIDLTHAYMTTDVYFTDTNISLYSPLPFASISGIAALAFRSLVLGAQIWAALSQLFYLFATLPVGLNAFGLLDDLWSPHTWGAYYGPASAIFTHGLRGFWGKYWHQTMRITTSAPGYALADMLGLKGREWKRYAVISIVAFGCSGVVHMGLVPAEPLWATVSPNRLRLYMGLFFWVQPVGMLGEMLEESLWTRSTGREVWERGWMYRIRLMGTGLSVLLWFLACLPLIGEVGRQLGWFKLSILPVSLWQGLRGEGWITWPILQK
;
A
#
# COMPACT_ATOMS: atom_id res chain seq x y z
N MET A 1 -2.88 27.34 41.08
CA MET A 1 -2.79 26.99 39.64
C MET A 1 -2.89 25.48 39.40
N PHE A 2 -3.70 24.76 40.19
CA PHE A 2 -3.90 23.29 40.13
C PHE A 2 -5.40 22.94 40.24
N SER A 3 -6.26 23.61 39.45
CA SER A 3 -7.72 23.41 39.52
C SER A 3 -8.39 23.30 38.14
N SER A 4 -7.69 22.75 37.15
CA SER A 4 -8.27 22.45 35.82
C SER A 4 -8.30 20.95 35.47
N LYS A 5 -7.77 20.06 36.34
CA LYS A 5 -7.74 18.61 36.08
C LYS A 5 -9.03 17.84 36.41
N ILE A 6 -10.00 18.48 37.09
CA ILE A 6 -11.24 17.80 37.52
C ILE A 6 -12.34 17.86 36.43
N SER A 7 -12.25 18.80 35.49
CA SER A 7 -13.25 18.95 34.42
C SER A 7 -13.21 17.81 33.38
N SER A 8 -12.02 17.36 32.98
CA SER A 8 -11.87 16.33 31.93
C SER A 8 -12.35 14.94 32.37
N HIS A 9 -12.29 14.63 33.67
CA HIS A 9 -12.74 13.33 34.18
C HIS A 9 -14.27 13.23 34.20
N SER A 10 -14.98 14.34 34.47
CA SER A 10 -16.45 14.37 34.42
C SER A 10 -17.00 14.26 32.99
N GLN A 11 -16.31 14.85 32.02
CA GLN A 11 -16.68 14.79 30.61
C GLN A 11 -16.43 13.38 30.03
N PHE A 12 -15.36 12.71 30.45
CA PHE A 12 -15.09 11.33 30.05
C PHE A 12 -16.10 10.35 30.65
N GLN A 13 -16.47 10.51 31.93
CA GLN A 13 -17.53 9.69 32.54
C GLN A 13 -18.92 9.96 31.95
N SER A 14 -19.19 11.19 31.47
CA SER A 14 -20.43 11.50 30.73
C SER A 14 -20.49 10.79 29.39
N VAL A 15 -19.39 10.74 28.63
CA VAL A 15 -19.35 10.05 27.32
C VAL A 15 -19.33 8.53 27.48
N VAL A 16 -18.59 8.00 28.46
CA VAL A 16 -18.63 6.57 28.80
C VAL A 16 -19.99 6.19 29.37
N GLY A 17 -20.62 7.07 30.14
CA GLY A 17 -21.98 6.95 30.66
C GLY A 17 -23.04 6.95 29.57
N GLU A 18 -22.95 7.82 28.56
CA GLU A 18 -23.80 7.77 27.37
C GLU A 18 -23.55 6.50 26.54
N LEU A 19 -22.30 6.03 26.43
CA LEU A 19 -21.98 4.76 25.77
C LEU A 19 -22.44 3.52 26.54
N THR A 20 -22.55 3.60 27.88
CA THR A 20 -23.10 2.52 28.72
C THR A 20 -24.62 2.59 28.91
N GLN A 21 -25.24 3.78 28.80
CA GLN A 21 -26.70 3.96 28.69
C GLN A 21 -27.22 3.75 27.26
N CYS A 22 -26.36 3.78 26.23
CA CYS A 22 -26.56 3.09 24.95
C CYS A 22 -26.48 1.55 25.10
N ALA A 23 -27.07 1.05 26.20
CA ALA A 23 -27.25 -0.35 26.48
C ALA A 23 -28.02 -0.98 25.31
N MET A 24 -27.30 -1.86 24.60
CA MET A 24 -27.74 -2.60 23.42
C MET A 24 -27.96 -1.77 22.15
N VAL A 25 -26.96 -1.00 21.71
CA VAL A 25 -26.75 -0.94 20.26
C VAL A 25 -26.55 -2.38 19.80
N ASP A 26 -27.54 -2.93 19.10
CA ASP A 26 -27.42 -4.23 18.47
C ASP A 26 -26.27 -4.13 17.46
N PHE A 27 -25.09 -4.61 17.85
CA PHE A 27 -23.90 -4.77 17.02
C PHE A 27 -24.14 -5.88 15.98
N SER A 28 -25.30 -5.84 15.34
CA SER A 28 -25.60 -6.60 14.15
C SER A 28 -24.51 -6.33 13.12
N TYR A 29 -24.23 -7.33 12.30
CA TYR A 29 -23.31 -7.20 11.18
C TYR A 29 -23.63 -5.98 10.30
N THR A 30 -24.92 -5.75 10.03
CA THR A 30 -25.43 -4.60 9.28
C THR A 30 -25.00 -3.27 9.90
N TYR A 31 -25.09 -3.13 11.22
CA TYR A 31 -24.64 -1.93 11.92
C TYR A 31 -23.15 -1.68 11.69
N LEU A 32 -22.31 -2.71 11.91
CA LEU A 32 -20.86 -2.64 11.73
C LEU A 32 -20.49 -2.18 10.30
N VAL A 33 -21.10 -2.80 9.28
CA VAL A 33 -20.74 -2.53 7.88
C VAL A 33 -21.26 -1.20 7.36
N ARG A 34 -22.39 -0.71 7.90
CA ARG A 34 -22.94 0.59 7.52
C ARG A 34 -22.27 1.76 8.21
N HIS A 35 -21.71 1.57 9.41
CA HIS A 35 -21.27 2.68 10.27
C HIS A 35 -19.76 2.73 10.55
N ILE A 36 -19.08 1.58 10.56
CA ILE A 36 -17.69 1.49 11.03
C ILE A 36 -16.76 1.12 9.87
N VAL A 37 -16.98 -0.03 9.23
CA VAL A 37 -16.12 -0.51 8.14
C VAL A 37 -17.00 -0.98 6.97
N PRO A 38 -16.99 -0.27 5.83
CA PRO A 38 -17.65 -0.75 4.61
C PRO A 38 -17.34 -2.23 4.35
N GLY A 39 -18.38 -3.00 4.06
CA GLY A 39 -18.22 -4.43 3.82
C GLY A 39 -19.45 -5.06 3.18
N PRO A 40 -19.39 -6.38 2.92
CA PRO A 40 -20.41 -7.10 2.17
C PRO A 40 -21.82 -6.91 2.74
N GLN A 41 -22.78 -6.48 1.92
CA GLN A 41 -24.20 -6.41 2.31
C GLN A 41 -25.10 -7.21 1.36
N SER A 42 -24.51 -7.89 0.38
CA SER A 42 -25.23 -8.68 -0.62
C SER A 42 -24.38 -9.84 -1.13
N PHE A 43 -25.02 -10.87 -1.67
CA PHE A 43 -24.30 -11.96 -2.35
C PHE A 43 -23.56 -11.50 -3.61
N SER A 44 -24.05 -10.44 -4.27
CA SER A 44 -23.40 -9.90 -5.47
C SER A 44 -21.99 -9.38 -5.18
N TYR A 45 -21.70 -9.04 -3.92
CA TYR A 45 -20.36 -8.70 -3.45
C TYR A 45 -19.32 -9.81 -3.68
N PHE A 46 -19.71 -11.07 -3.47
CA PHE A 46 -18.78 -12.21 -3.55
C PHE A 46 -18.56 -12.70 -4.99
N VAL A 47 -19.43 -12.30 -5.92
CA VAL A 47 -19.40 -12.76 -7.32
C VAL A 47 -18.05 -12.45 -8.00
N PRO A 48 -17.49 -11.22 -7.93
CA PRO A 48 -16.15 -10.93 -8.45
C PRO A 48 -15.04 -11.81 -7.89
N HIS A 49 -15.11 -12.12 -6.59
CA HIS A 49 -14.11 -12.93 -5.89
C HIS A 49 -14.17 -14.41 -6.26
N ILE A 50 -15.30 -14.89 -6.77
CA ILE A 50 -15.49 -16.28 -7.22
C ILE A 50 -15.23 -16.39 -8.72
N LEU A 51 -15.80 -15.48 -9.52
CA LEU A 51 -15.74 -15.55 -10.97
C LEU A 51 -14.34 -15.23 -11.53
N THR A 52 -13.60 -14.32 -10.89
CA THR A 52 -12.25 -13.99 -11.35
C THR A 52 -11.31 -15.21 -11.24
N PRO A 53 -11.15 -15.88 -10.09
CA PRO A 53 -10.37 -17.12 -10.00
C PRO A 53 -10.90 -18.22 -10.91
N LEU A 54 -12.21 -18.40 -10.99
CA LEU A 54 -12.81 -19.42 -11.86
C LEU A 54 -12.42 -19.19 -13.34
N SER A 55 -12.46 -17.94 -13.80
CA SER A 55 -12.05 -17.59 -15.17
C SER A 55 -10.58 -17.91 -15.48
N LEU A 56 -9.72 -17.91 -14.45
CA LEU A 56 -8.30 -18.25 -14.55
C LEU A 56 -8.03 -19.75 -14.49
N LEU A 57 -8.92 -20.51 -13.83
CA LEU A 57 -8.84 -21.96 -13.75
C LEU A 57 -9.29 -22.64 -15.03
N ILE A 58 -10.11 -22.00 -15.87
CA ILE A 58 -10.60 -22.57 -17.13
C ILE A 58 -9.54 -22.38 -18.22
N PRO A 59 -9.04 -23.47 -18.86
CA PRO A 59 -7.96 -23.38 -19.82
C PRO A 59 -8.46 -22.84 -21.16
N ARG A 60 -7.55 -22.27 -21.96
CA ARG A 60 -7.88 -21.69 -23.27
C ARG A 60 -8.39 -22.70 -24.31
N THR A 61 -8.15 -23.99 -24.09
CA THR A 61 -8.72 -25.08 -24.90
C THR A 61 -10.22 -25.28 -24.68
N VAL A 62 -10.75 -24.83 -23.53
CA VAL A 62 -12.18 -24.89 -23.20
C VAL A 62 -12.85 -23.55 -23.47
N LEU A 63 -12.21 -22.44 -23.06
CA LEU A 63 -12.77 -21.11 -23.23
C LEU A 63 -11.71 -20.14 -23.76
N SER A 64 -11.92 -19.65 -24.98
CA SER A 64 -11.03 -18.63 -25.57
C SER A 64 -10.99 -17.37 -24.70
N ARG A 65 -9.95 -16.54 -24.86
CA ARG A 65 -9.84 -15.26 -24.15
C ARG A 65 -11.05 -14.36 -24.37
N ARG A 66 -11.51 -14.24 -25.62
CA ARG A 66 -12.68 -13.41 -25.98
C ARG A 66 -13.95 -13.91 -25.31
N GLN A 67 -14.18 -15.22 -25.32
CA GLN A 67 -15.35 -15.81 -24.65
C GLN A 67 -15.26 -15.63 -23.12
N SER A 68 -14.07 -15.79 -22.54
CA SER A 68 -13.86 -15.55 -21.10
C SER A 68 -14.21 -14.11 -20.72
N ILE A 69 -13.72 -13.14 -21.49
CA ILE A 69 -14.05 -11.72 -21.28
C ILE A 69 -15.57 -11.50 -21.43
N ALA A 70 -16.18 -12.01 -22.51
CA ALA A 70 -17.60 -11.80 -22.79
C ALA A 70 -18.53 -12.42 -21.74
N ILE A 71 -18.13 -13.53 -21.11
CA ILE A 71 -18.94 -14.21 -20.07
C ILE A 71 -18.68 -13.59 -18.70
N PHE A 72 -17.43 -13.53 -18.25
CA PHE A 72 -17.13 -13.20 -16.86
C PHE A 72 -17.18 -11.71 -16.58
N LEU A 73 -16.65 -10.86 -17.47
CA LEU A 73 -16.46 -9.44 -17.17
C LEU A 73 -17.81 -8.70 -16.97
N PRO A 74 -18.85 -8.86 -17.82
CA PRO A 74 -20.13 -8.20 -17.58
C PRO A 74 -20.78 -8.61 -16.27
N ILE A 75 -20.73 -9.90 -15.90
CA ILE A 75 -21.30 -10.40 -14.65
C ILE A 75 -20.56 -9.82 -13.45
N ILE A 76 -19.22 -9.78 -13.50
CA ILE A 76 -18.38 -9.17 -12.46
C ILE A 76 -18.71 -7.68 -12.29
N LEU A 77 -18.81 -6.92 -13.38
CA LEU A 77 -19.10 -5.49 -13.33
C LEU A 77 -20.52 -5.19 -12.83
N LEU A 78 -21.53 -5.90 -13.34
CA LEU A 78 -22.93 -5.71 -12.92
C LEU A 78 -23.16 -6.13 -11.46
N SER A 79 -22.58 -7.24 -11.03
CA SER A 79 -22.68 -7.70 -9.63
C SER A 79 -21.98 -6.76 -8.65
N THR A 80 -20.82 -6.21 -9.05
CA THR A 80 -20.13 -5.18 -8.27
C THR A 80 -20.94 -3.89 -8.20
N LEU A 81 -21.49 -3.42 -9.33
CA LEU A 81 -22.33 -2.24 -9.35
C LEU A 81 -23.57 -2.42 -8.47
N HIS A 82 -24.24 -3.57 -8.56
CA HIS A 82 -25.34 -3.92 -7.67
C HIS A 82 -24.91 -3.92 -6.21
N ALA A 83 -23.73 -4.48 -5.88
CA ALA A 83 -23.20 -4.44 -4.52
C ALA A 83 -22.99 -3.00 -4.03
N TRP A 84 -22.42 -2.12 -4.86
CA TRP A 84 -22.21 -0.70 -4.51
C TRP A 84 -23.51 0.05 -4.28
N VAL A 85 -24.56 -0.25 -5.05
CA VAL A 85 -25.90 0.33 -4.85
C VAL A 85 -26.47 -0.13 -3.50
N ILE A 86 -26.39 -1.42 -3.16
CA ILE A 86 -26.89 -1.94 -1.88
C ILE A 86 -26.10 -1.40 -0.68
N MET A 87 -24.78 -1.25 -0.83
CA MET A 87 -23.90 -0.71 0.21
C MET A 87 -23.96 0.82 0.33
N ASP A 88 -24.69 1.51 -0.57
CA ASP A 88 -24.71 2.98 -0.69
C ASP A 88 -23.29 3.60 -0.77
N GLY A 89 -22.44 2.95 -1.56
CA GLY A 89 -21.04 3.33 -1.72
C GLY A 89 -20.15 2.21 -2.25
N VAL A 90 -18.94 2.60 -2.61
CA VAL A 90 -17.86 1.65 -2.93
C VAL A 90 -17.22 1.13 -1.64
N ASP A 91 -16.52 0.00 -1.71
CA ASP A 91 -15.59 -0.43 -0.66
C ASP A 91 -14.21 -0.79 -1.24
N VAL A 92 -13.19 -0.89 -0.39
CA VAL A 92 -11.81 -1.15 -0.82
C VAL A 92 -11.69 -2.48 -1.59
N ILE A 93 -12.36 -3.52 -1.10
CA ILE A 93 -12.18 -4.90 -1.56
C ILE A 93 -12.87 -5.14 -2.91
N SER A 94 -14.10 -4.66 -3.08
CA SER A 94 -14.87 -4.79 -4.33
C SER A 94 -14.27 -3.98 -5.46
N VAL A 95 -13.77 -2.76 -5.20
CA VAL A 95 -13.04 -1.97 -6.21
C VAL A 95 -11.76 -2.71 -6.61
N ASN A 96 -11.01 -3.24 -5.63
CA ASN A 96 -9.83 -4.05 -5.93
C ASN A 96 -10.16 -5.31 -6.74
N ALA A 97 -11.28 -5.98 -6.44
CA ALA A 97 -11.73 -7.14 -7.20
C ALA A 97 -11.99 -6.80 -8.68
N VAL A 98 -12.62 -5.66 -8.95
CA VAL A 98 -12.80 -5.16 -10.33
C VAL A 98 -11.47 -4.86 -11.00
N LEU A 99 -10.53 -4.21 -10.30
CA LEU A 99 -9.20 -3.92 -10.86
C LEU A 99 -8.42 -5.20 -11.19
N ILE A 100 -8.50 -6.23 -10.33
CA ILE A 100 -7.91 -7.55 -10.58
C ILE A 100 -8.58 -8.23 -11.78
N ALA A 101 -9.92 -8.19 -11.87
CA ALA A 101 -10.64 -8.74 -13.01
C ALA A 101 -10.26 -8.04 -14.32
N LEU A 102 -10.16 -6.71 -14.31
CA LEU A 102 -9.71 -5.92 -15.46
C LEU A 102 -8.27 -6.28 -15.83
N LEU A 103 -7.37 -6.41 -14.85
CA LEU A 103 -5.99 -6.81 -15.10
C LEU A 103 -5.92 -8.15 -15.83
N PHE A 104 -6.63 -9.16 -15.35
CA PHE A 104 -6.45 -10.54 -15.82
C PHE A 104 -7.36 -11.00 -16.96
N LEU A 105 -8.44 -10.25 -17.26
CA LEU A 105 -9.34 -10.58 -18.35
C LEU A 105 -9.02 -9.75 -19.61
N PRO A 106 -9.37 -8.45 -19.68
CA PRO A 106 -9.13 -7.66 -20.87
C PRO A 106 -7.70 -7.14 -21.02
N LEU A 107 -6.99 -6.80 -19.93
CA LEU A 107 -5.72 -6.07 -20.06
C LEU A 107 -4.51 -6.98 -20.28
N LYS A 108 -4.41 -8.06 -19.53
CA LYS A 108 -3.36 -9.07 -19.63
C LYS A 108 -3.96 -10.46 -19.77
N ASP A 109 -3.24 -11.37 -20.41
CA ASP A 109 -3.62 -12.78 -20.50
C ASP A 109 -2.67 -13.64 -19.66
N PRO A 110 -3.05 -14.02 -18.42
CA PRO A 110 -2.24 -14.88 -17.57
C PRO A 110 -1.84 -16.20 -18.23
N HIS A 111 -2.63 -16.73 -19.16
CA HIS A 111 -2.34 -18.00 -19.80
C HIS A 111 -1.13 -17.94 -20.74
N ALA A 112 -0.87 -16.78 -21.32
CA ALA A 112 0.16 -16.59 -22.35
C ALA A 112 1.31 -15.70 -21.88
N GLN A 113 1.02 -14.74 -20.99
CA GLN A 113 1.95 -13.68 -20.62
C GLN A 113 2.56 -13.86 -19.23
N PHE A 114 2.00 -14.75 -18.41
CA PHE A 114 2.42 -14.95 -17.04
C PHE A 114 3.20 -16.24 -16.89
N ASN A 115 4.33 -16.10 -16.21
CA ASN A 115 5.34 -17.12 -16.10
C ASN A 115 5.91 -17.05 -14.69
N LEU A 116 5.72 -18.10 -13.91
CA LEU A 116 6.21 -18.19 -12.54
C LEU A 116 7.68 -18.63 -12.54
N ILE A 117 8.55 -17.87 -11.91
CA ILE A 117 9.96 -18.22 -11.72
C ILE A 117 10.09 -19.10 -10.47
N VAL A 118 10.41 -20.38 -10.66
CA VAL A 118 10.58 -21.37 -9.59
C VAL A 118 12.05 -21.68 -9.39
N ARG A 119 12.50 -21.73 -8.14
CA ARG A 119 13.87 -22.15 -7.80
C ARG A 119 14.04 -23.67 -7.94
N ASN A 120 15.14 -24.11 -8.55
CA ASN A 120 15.47 -25.53 -8.66
C ASN A 120 15.93 -26.08 -7.29
N VAL A 121 15.03 -26.73 -6.54
CA VAL A 121 15.34 -27.28 -5.19
C VAL A 121 16.38 -28.42 -5.24
N ARG A 122 16.46 -29.13 -6.38
CA ARG A 122 17.23 -30.39 -6.50
C ARG A 122 18.76 -30.23 -6.46
N GLU A 123 19.29 -29.03 -6.65
CA GLU A 123 20.75 -28.79 -6.64
C GLU A 123 21.34 -28.50 -5.25
N ARG A 124 20.52 -28.25 -4.22
CA ARG A 124 21.05 -28.03 -2.86
C ARG A 124 21.71 -29.28 -2.28
N THR A 125 21.23 -30.46 -2.63
CA THR A 125 21.75 -31.71 -2.06
C THR A 125 23.15 -32.05 -2.56
N SER A 126 23.56 -31.55 -3.74
CA SER A 126 24.89 -31.83 -4.32
C SER A 126 25.92 -30.73 -4.01
N ALA A 127 25.52 -29.45 -3.93
CA ALA A 127 26.46 -28.35 -3.71
C ALA A 127 26.89 -28.17 -2.24
N GLN A 128 26.04 -28.55 -1.27
CA GLN A 128 26.42 -28.50 0.15
C GLN A 128 27.41 -29.60 0.56
N GLN A 129 27.67 -30.59 -0.30
CA GLN A 129 28.66 -31.64 -0.05
C GLN A 129 30.07 -31.28 -0.56
N SER A 130 30.24 -30.22 -1.36
CA SER A 130 31.53 -29.86 -1.97
C SER A 130 32.16 -28.56 -1.45
N SER A 131 31.45 -27.74 -0.67
CA SER A 131 31.93 -26.40 -0.28
C SER A 131 32.47 -26.31 1.16
N ALA A 132 33.21 -27.31 1.62
CA ALA A 132 33.92 -27.28 2.92
C ALA A 132 35.34 -26.67 2.84
N GLY A 133 35.74 -26.09 1.71
CA GLY A 133 37.07 -25.46 1.58
C GLY A 133 37.12 -24.49 0.42
N ASP A 134 36.75 -23.24 0.67
CA ASP A 134 37.43 -22.04 0.15
C ASP A 134 36.56 -20.82 0.46
N SER A 135 36.92 -20.13 1.53
CA SER A 135 36.40 -18.81 1.86
C SER A 135 37.56 -17.83 1.83
N LEU A 136 37.60 -16.95 0.83
CA LEU A 136 38.15 -15.59 0.88
C LEU A 136 38.24 -15.02 -0.55
N GLN A 137 37.21 -14.30 -0.99
CA GLN A 137 37.29 -13.08 -1.81
C GLN A 137 35.88 -12.68 -2.25
N GLU A 138 35.28 -11.72 -1.54
CA GLU A 138 34.06 -11.03 -1.97
C GLU A 138 34.46 -9.56 -2.19
N GLU A 139 34.74 -9.22 -3.45
CA GLU A 139 35.08 -7.87 -3.88
C GLU A 139 33.84 -7.16 -4.43
N THR A 140 33.65 -5.95 -3.92
CA THR A 140 32.59 -4.98 -4.14
C THR A 140 32.36 -4.65 -5.63
N ALA A 141 31.18 -4.97 -6.18
CA ALA A 141 30.77 -4.51 -7.51
C ALA A 141 29.55 -3.58 -7.43
N LEU A 142 29.83 -2.26 -7.42
CA LEU A 142 28.87 -1.19 -7.66
C LEU A 142 29.06 -0.67 -9.09
N LEU A 143 27.98 -0.78 -9.88
CA LEU A 143 27.55 0.10 -10.98
C LEU A 143 28.63 0.77 -11.86
N SER A 144 28.73 0.31 -13.11
CA SER A 144 29.17 1.13 -14.24
C SER A 144 28.27 0.84 -15.46
N PRO A 145 27.84 1.87 -16.22
CA PRO A 145 27.21 1.68 -17.51
C PRO A 145 28.26 1.79 -18.62
N SER A 146 28.38 0.76 -19.45
CA SER A 146 28.97 0.89 -20.79
C SER A 146 28.11 0.08 -21.75
N ASP A 147 27.54 0.78 -22.72
CA ASP A 147 26.93 0.19 -23.91
C ASP A 147 28.05 -0.25 -24.89
N ASP A 148 27.69 -1.23 -25.73
CA ASP A 148 28.36 -1.66 -26.96
C ASP A 148 29.66 -2.51 -26.89
N ALA A 149 29.50 -3.77 -26.47
CA ALA A 149 30.33 -4.88 -26.98
C ALA A 149 29.55 -6.21 -26.95
N ALA A 150 29.53 -6.95 -28.07
CA ALA A 150 28.94 -8.28 -28.14
C ALA A 150 29.67 -9.25 -27.19
N PRO A 151 28.95 -10.04 -26.35
CA PRO A 151 29.59 -10.85 -25.34
C PRO A 151 30.21 -12.12 -25.94
N PRO A 152 31.43 -12.51 -25.52
CA PRO A 152 31.96 -13.84 -25.82
C PRO A 152 31.11 -14.91 -25.15
N SER A 153 30.79 -15.98 -25.89
CA SER A 153 30.02 -17.13 -25.44
C SER A 153 30.74 -17.88 -24.32
N SER A 154 30.53 -17.40 -23.10
CA SER A 154 30.93 -18.07 -21.87
C SER A 154 29.95 -19.23 -21.60
N PRO A 155 30.45 -20.37 -21.07
CA PRO A 155 29.60 -21.51 -20.76
C PRO A 155 28.54 -21.08 -19.74
N SER A 156 27.27 -21.18 -20.13
CA SER A 156 26.12 -20.78 -19.33
C SER A 156 26.14 -21.54 -18.01
N LYS A 157 26.43 -20.83 -16.90
CA LYS A 157 26.19 -21.34 -15.54
C LYS A 157 24.75 -21.87 -15.50
N PRO A 158 24.49 -23.07 -14.97
CA PRO A 158 23.13 -23.57 -14.84
C PRO A 158 22.30 -22.54 -14.09
N THR A 159 21.28 -22.00 -14.76
CA THR A 159 20.37 -21.03 -14.17
C THR A 159 19.62 -21.73 -13.04
N ALA A 160 19.86 -21.31 -11.79
CA ALA A 160 19.24 -21.84 -10.57
C ALA A 160 17.69 -21.74 -10.54
N TYR A 161 17.09 -21.21 -11.60
CA TYR A 161 15.68 -20.92 -11.75
C TYR A 161 15.14 -21.56 -13.02
N ARG A 162 13.90 -22.06 -12.94
CA ARG A 162 13.10 -22.50 -14.08
C ARG A 162 11.86 -21.63 -14.19
N THR A 163 11.43 -21.35 -15.41
CA THR A 163 10.16 -20.67 -15.65
C THR A 163 9.04 -21.69 -15.82
N GLN A 164 7.96 -21.52 -15.09
CA GLN A 164 6.74 -22.31 -15.15
C GLN A 164 5.63 -21.50 -15.82
N ALA A 165 5.30 -21.89 -17.05
CA ALA A 165 4.14 -21.39 -17.77
C ALA A 165 2.82 -21.87 -17.14
N TYR A 166 1.70 -21.39 -17.67
CA TYR A 166 0.36 -21.81 -17.24
C TYR A 166 0.19 -23.35 -17.29
N PRO A 167 -0.17 -24.02 -16.19
CA PRO A 167 -0.23 -25.49 -16.15
C PRO A 167 -1.39 -26.09 -16.95
N SER A 168 -1.20 -27.30 -17.48
CA SER A 168 -2.22 -28.00 -18.29
C SER A 168 -3.28 -28.69 -17.42
N THR A 169 -2.93 -29.18 -16.23
CA THR A 169 -3.83 -29.95 -15.35
C THR A 169 -4.52 -29.05 -14.31
N LEU A 170 -5.76 -29.37 -13.91
CA LEU A 170 -6.49 -28.58 -12.91
C LEU A 170 -5.76 -28.57 -11.55
N ARG A 171 -5.17 -29.70 -11.16
CA ARG A 171 -4.43 -29.86 -9.91
C ARG A 171 -3.25 -28.90 -9.80
N GLU A 172 -2.55 -28.66 -10.91
CA GLU A 172 -1.42 -27.71 -10.95
C GLU A 172 -1.89 -26.26 -11.15
N ARG A 173 -3.00 -26.06 -11.87
CA ARG A 173 -3.61 -24.73 -12.06
C ARG A 173 -4.08 -24.11 -10.75
N LEU A 174 -4.68 -24.89 -9.85
CA LEU A 174 -5.17 -24.40 -8.56
C LEU A 174 -4.10 -23.63 -7.75
N PRO A 175 -2.94 -24.23 -7.39
CA PRO A 175 -1.90 -23.51 -6.66
C PRO A 175 -1.29 -22.38 -7.50
N TRP A 176 -1.14 -22.54 -8.82
CA TRP A 176 -0.61 -21.49 -9.70
C TRP A 176 -1.50 -20.25 -9.72
N VAL A 177 -2.82 -20.43 -9.88
CA VAL A 177 -3.81 -19.33 -9.89
C VAL A 177 -3.94 -18.73 -8.50
N ASN A 178 -3.98 -19.54 -7.44
CA ASN A 178 -3.99 -19.03 -6.07
C ASN A 178 -2.76 -18.16 -5.81
N MET A 179 -1.58 -18.64 -6.20
CA MET A 179 -0.33 -17.90 -6.07
C MET A 179 -0.37 -16.57 -6.85
N LEU A 180 -0.91 -16.60 -8.08
CA LEU A 180 -1.08 -15.39 -8.89
C LEU A 180 -1.95 -14.34 -8.19
N LEU A 181 -3.05 -14.77 -7.56
CA LEU A 181 -4.01 -13.89 -6.89
C LEU A 181 -3.46 -13.30 -5.57
N VAL A 182 -2.65 -14.05 -4.83
CA VAL A 182 -2.01 -13.56 -3.59
C VAL A 182 -0.73 -12.76 -3.87
N SER A 183 -0.11 -12.93 -5.04
CA SER A 183 1.11 -12.23 -5.46
C SER A 183 0.82 -10.80 -5.92
N ILE A 184 0.40 -9.92 -5.02
CA ILE A 184 -0.03 -8.54 -5.35
C ILE A 184 1.07 -7.74 -6.07
N ARG A 185 2.35 -7.99 -5.73
CA ARG A 185 3.52 -7.35 -6.35
C ARG A 185 4.09 -8.09 -7.54
N PHE A 186 3.60 -9.30 -7.82
CA PHE A 186 4.14 -10.19 -8.85
C PHE A 186 5.66 -10.46 -8.70
N ASN A 187 6.14 -10.56 -7.46
CA ASN A 187 7.50 -11.04 -7.18
C ASN A 187 7.65 -12.47 -7.71
N ASP A 188 8.76 -12.74 -8.41
CA ASP A 188 9.04 -14.02 -9.05
C ASP A 188 8.05 -14.38 -10.17
N TRP A 189 7.39 -13.39 -10.75
CA TRP A 189 6.57 -13.53 -11.95
C TRP A 189 7.15 -12.72 -13.10
N GLN A 190 7.14 -13.27 -14.30
CA GLN A 190 7.21 -12.47 -15.53
C GLN A 190 5.78 -12.22 -16.01
N ILE A 191 5.44 -10.97 -16.32
CA ILE A 191 4.05 -10.52 -16.60
C ILE A 191 3.94 -9.77 -17.94
N ALA A 192 4.92 -9.97 -18.82
CA ALA A 192 5.09 -9.27 -20.09
C ALA A 192 5.10 -7.74 -19.91
N ILE A 193 5.78 -7.25 -18.87
CA ILE A 193 6.07 -5.83 -18.67
C ILE A 193 7.59 -5.69 -18.63
N PRO A 194 8.25 -5.20 -19.70
CA PRO A 194 9.70 -5.26 -19.80
C PRO A 194 10.46 -4.61 -18.64
N SER A 195 9.95 -3.51 -18.07
CA SER A 195 10.57 -2.86 -16.92
C SER A 195 10.45 -3.66 -15.62
N HIS A 196 9.40 -4.46 -15.48
CA HIS A 196 9.19 -5.36 -14.35
C HIS A 196 10.01 -6.63 -14.52
N ASP A 197 9.85 -7.30 -15.66
CA ASP A 197 10.40 -8.65 -15.90
C ASP A 197 11.93 -8.68 -15.89
N ARG A 198 12.59 -7.58 -16.30
CA ARG A 198 14.06 -7.43 -16.20
C ARG A 198 14.58 -7.50 -14.75
N SER A 199 13.73 -7.21 -13.78
CA SER A 199 14.09 -7.22 -12.36
C SER A 199 13.79 -8.54 -11.66
N GLN A 200 13.30 -9.55 -12.39
CA GLN A 200 12.81 -10.81 -11.82
C GLN A 200 13.78 -11.98 -12.09
N PRO A 201 14.02 -12.87 -11.12
CA PRO A 201 13.59 -12.76 -9.72
C PRO A 201 14.34 -11.62 -9.02
N GLN A 202 13.64 -10.86 -8.18
CA GLN A 202 14.29 -9.80 -7.40
C GLN A 202 15.26 -10.45 -6.40
N PRO A 203 16.44 -9.87 -6.16
CA PRO A 203 17.24 -10.28 -5.01
C PRO A 203 16.37 -10.22 -3.75
N PRO A 204 16.34 -11.29 -2.93
CA PRO A 204 15.44 -11.32 -1.79
C PRO A 204 15.79 -10.18 -0.86
N ALA A 205 14.76 -9.42 -0.43
CA ALA A 205 14.94 -8.35 0.55
C ALA A 205 15.53 -8.89 1.87
N PHE A 206 15.32 -10.18 2.14
CA PHE A 206 15.81 -10.90 3.30
C PHE A 206 16.45 -12.21 2.86
N GLN A 207 17.76 -12.35 3.07
CA GLN A 207 18.51 -13.55 2.67
C GLN A 207 18.15 -14.75 3.56
N THR A 208 17.71 -14.49 4.79
CA THR A 208 17.37 -15.54 5.76
C THR A 208 16.04 -15.26 6.46
N ARG A 209 15.40 -16.33 6.94
CA ARG A 209 14.21 -16.26 7.82
C ARG A 209 14.47 -15.43 9.07
N ARG A 210 15.67 -15.53 9.64
CA ARG A 210 16.08 -14.73 10.81
C ARG A 210 16.12 -13.24 10.48
N GLN A 211 16.70 -12.85 9.35
CA GLN A 211 16.72 -11.44 8.91
C GLN A 211 15.31 -10.90 8.72
N PHE A 212 14.43 -11.66 8.04
CA PHE A 212 13.02 -11.28 7.88
C PHE A 212 12.33 -11.11 9.24
N PHE A 213 12.46 -12.09 10.13
CA PHE A 213 11.82 -12.05 11.44
C PHE A 213 12.30 -10.85 12.27
N LEU A 214 13.61 -10.61 12.32
CA LEU A 214 14.17 -9.45 13.02
C LEU A 214 13.68 -8.14 12.41
N GLN A 215 13.64 -8.02 11.07
CA GLN A 215 13.09 -6.83 10.43
C GLN A 215 11.61 -6.65 10.76
N ALA A 216 10.81 -7.71 10.67
CA ALA A 216 9.38 -7.66 10.96
C ALA A 216 9.14 -7.28 12.42
N LEU A 217 9.89 -7.86 13.36
CA LEU A 217 9.82 -7.53 14.78
C LEU A 217 10.20 -6.06 15.04
N LEU A 218 11.37 -5.61 14.55
CA LEU A 218 11.82 -4.23 14.73
C LEU A 218 10.86 -3.22 14.08
N SER A 219 10.35 -3.55 12.88
CA SER A 219 9.35 -2.73 12.19
C SER A 219 8.02 -2.70 12.94
N SER A 220 7.64 -3.82 13.57
CA SER A 220 6.43 -3.92 14.37
C SER A 220 6.55 -3.08 15.64
N VAL A 221 7.62 -3.27 16.42
CA VAL A 221 7.90 -2.47 17.63
C VAL A 221 7.91 -0.98 17.30
N ARG A 222 8.67 -0.58 16.28
CA ARG A 222 8.73 0.83 15.84
C ARG A 222 7.34 1.36 15.47
N GLY A 223 6.57 0.61 14.68
CA GLY A 223 5.26 1.08 14.24
C GLY A 223 4.23 1.10 15.37
N LEU A 224 4.22 0.12 16.28
CA LEU A 224 3.37 0.12 17.47
C LEU A 224 3.70 1.32 18.39
N LEU A 225 4.98 1.57 18.66
CA LEU A 225 5.41 2.76 19.41
C LEU A 225 5.01 4.06 18.71
N THR A 226 5.17 4.12 17.37
CA THR A 226 4.75 5.30 16.60
C THR A 226 3.26 5.52 16.77
N ILE A 227 2.43 4.50 16.54
CA ILE A 227 0.97 4.55 16.71
C ILE A 227 0.60 5.00 18.11
N ASP A 228 1.23 4.45 19.15
CA ASP A 228 0.93 4.77 20.54
C ASP A 228 1.19 6.25 20.84
N LEU A 229 2.36 6.75 20.43
CA LEU A 229 2.74 8.15 20.62
C LEU A 229 1.88 9.12 19.80
N THR A 230 1.62 8.80 18.52
CA THR A 230 0.79 9.67 17.67
C THR A 230 -0.66 9.65 18.12
N HIS A 231 -1.20 8.50 18.54
CA HIS A 231 -2.54 8.42 19.15
C HIS A 231 -2.63 9.23 20.45
N ALA A 232 -1.63 9.11 21.34
CA ALA A 232 -1.57 9.91 22.56
C ALA A 232 -1.59 11.41 22.27
N TYR A 233 -0.83 11.86 21.27
CA TYR A 233 -0.89 13.26 20.82
C TYR A 233 -2.27 13.62 20.27
N MET A 234 -2.82 12.81 19.36
CA MET A 234 -4.10 13.06 18.69
C MET A 234 -5.28 13.13 19.68
N THR A 235 -5.26 12.33 20.75
CA THR A 235 -6.28 12.41 21.82
C THR A 235 -6.12 13.64 22.71
N THR A 236 -4.94 14.27 22.74
CA THR A 236 -4.70 15.51 23.51
C THR A 236 -5.00 16.76 22.69
N ASP A 237 -4.70 16.75 21.39
CA ASP A 237 -4.99 17.86 20.48
C ASP A 237 -6.45 17.79 20.00
N VAL A 238 -7.31 18.62 20.61
CA VAL A 238 -8.77 18.68 20.36
C VAL A 238 -9.12 18.83 18.87
N TYR A 239 -8.20 19.35 18.04
CA TYR A 239 -8.34 19.34 16.59
C TYR A 239 -8.73 17.95 16.06
N PHE A 240 -8.09 16.86 16.48
CA PHE A 240 -8.36 15.54 15.89
C PHE A 240 -9.72 14.95 16.29
N THR A 241 -10.32 15.41 17.38
CA THR A 241 -11.56 14.82 17.92
C THR A 241 -12.81 15.68 17.71
N ASP A 242 -12.64 17.00 17.58
CA ASP A 242 -13.72 17.96 17.34
C ASP A 242 -13.55 18.59 15.95
N THR A 243 -14.49 18.31 15.04
CA THR A 243 -14.46 18.77 13.65
C THR A 243 -14.64 20.29 13.51
N ASN A 244 -15.10 20.99 14.54
CA ASN A 244 -15.28 22.45 14.52
C ASN A 244 -13.98 23.22 14.73
N ILE A 245 -12.95 22.56 15.25
CA ILE A 245 -11.65 23.19 15.50
C ILE A 245 -10.88 23.35 14.19
N SER A 246 -10.39 24.57 13.96
CA SER A 246 -9.56 24.90 12.80
C SER A 246 -8.22 24.19 12.84
N LEU A 247 -7.76 23.72 11.69
CA LEU A 247 -6.42 23.12 11.50
C LEU A 247 -5.27 24.08 11.83
N TYR A 248 -5.54 25.39 11.80
CA TYR A 248 -4.57 26.45 12.13
C TYR A 248 -4.61 26.88 13.60
N SER A 249 -5.50 26.28 14.41
CA SER A 249 -5.60 26.59 15.84
C SER A 249 -4.29 26.28 16.58
N PRO A 250 -4.01 26.93 17.73
CA PRO A 250 -2.83 26.65 18.53
C PRO A 250 -2.68 25.17 18.91
N LEU A 251 -1.44 24.69 19.03
CA LEU A 251 -1.12 23.35 19.52
C LEU A 251 -1.44 23.22 21.03
N PRO A 252 -1.76 22.03 21.55
CA PRO A 252 -2.20 21.85 22.94
C PRO A 252 -1.14 22.18 24.00
N PHE A 253 0.15 22.14 23.64
CA PHE A 253 1.26 22.35 24.57
C PHE A 253 2.09 23.61 24.28
N ALA A 254 1.73 24.37 23.25
CA ALA A 254 2.49 25.54 22.83
C ALA A 254 1.58 26.56 22.14
N SER A 255 1.85 27.85 22.32
CA SER A 255 1.16 28.93 21.60
C SER A 255 1.51 29.00 20.10
N ILE A 256 1.99 27.91 19.51
CA ILE A 256 2.31 27.77 18.09
C ILE A 256 1.01 27.54 17.32
N SER A 257 0.69 28.43 16.39
CA SER A 257 -0.52 28.40 15.56
C SER A 257 -0.19 28.56 14.07
N GLY A 258 -1.20 28.61 13.21
CA GLY A 258 -1.02 28.87 11.78
C GLY A 258 -0.34 27.71 11.04
N ILE A 259 0.55 28.03 10.10
CA ILE A 259 1.19 27.04 9.22
C ILE A 259 2.04 26.05 10.01
N ALA A 260 2.67 26.47 11.11
CA ALA A 260 3.47 25.58 11.95
C ALA A 260 2.59 24.50 12.63
N ALA A 261 1.39 24.88 13.11
CA ALA A 261 0.45 23.94 13.68
C ALA A 261 -0.10 22.96 12.63
N LEU A 262 -0.47 23.47 11.45
CA LEU A 262 -0.80 22.66 10.27
C LEU A 262 0.31 21.65 9.96
N ALA A 263 1.55 22.12 9.89
CA ALA A 263 2.70 21.28 9.54
C ALA A 263 2.88 20.14 10.55
N PHE A 264 2.82 20.47 11.84
CA PHE A 264 2.96 19.49 12.91
C PHE A 264 1.83 18.44 12.88
N ARG A 265 0.58 18.86 12.76
CA ARG A 265 -0.58 17.95 12.68
C ARG A 265 -0.51 17.03 11.46
N SER A 266 -0.11 17.56 10.30
CA SER A 266 0.10 16.77 9.09
C SER A 266 1.24 15.74 9.25
N LEU A 267 2.34 16.09 9.92
CA LEU A 267 3.42 15.15 10.22
C LEU A 267 2.96 14.03 11.15
N VAL A 268 2.22 14.36 12.22
CA VAL A 268 1.66 13.37 13.15
C VAL A 268 0.68 12.44 12.43
N LEU A 269 -0.20 12.99 11.59
CA LEU A 269 -1.10 12.21 10.75
C LEU A 269 -0.36 11.28 9.79
N GLY A 270 0.65 11.80 9.08
CA GLY A 270 1.46 11.02 8.16
C GLY A 270 2.20 9.87 8.87
N ALA A 271 2.75 10.13 10.05
CA ALA A 271 3.41 9.13 10.88
C ALA A 271 2.45 8.03 11.36
N GLN A 272 1.24 8.39 11.82
CA GLN A 272 0.19 7.44 12.19
C GLN A 272 -0.19 6.53 11.01
N ILE A 273 -0.48 7.10 9.83
CA ILE A 273 -0.86 6.34 8.63
C ILE A 273 0.28 5.40 8.20
N TRP A 274 1.51 5.92 8.15
CA TRP A 274 2.69 5.13 7.81
C TRP A 274 2.89 3.95 8.78
N ALA A 275 2.75 4.19 10.07
CA ALA A 275 2.92 3.15 11.08
C ALA A 275 1.80 2.11 11.04
N ALA A 276 0.54 2.54 10.90
CA ALA A 276 -0.62 1.65 10.79
C ALA A 276 -0.52 0.72 9.57
N LEU A 277 -0.20 1.27 8.39
CA LEU A 277 0.00 0.47 7.18
C LEU A 277 1.18 -0.50 7.31
N SER A 278 2.26 -0.10 8.00
CA SER A 278 3.38 -1.01 8.31
C SER A 278 2.91 -2.24 9.09
N GLN A 279 2.04 -2.05 10.08
CA GLN A 279 1.54 -3.14 10.92
C GLN A 279 0.63 -4.08 10.13
N LEU A 280 -0.22 -3.53 9.25
CA LEU A 280 -1.05 -4.33 8.35
C LEU A 280 -0.24 -5.24 7.41
N PHE A 281 1.01 -4.91 7.13
CA PHE A 281 1.85 -5.78 6.31
C PHE A 281 2.70 -6.73 7.15
N TYR A 282 3.54 -6.21 8.05
CA TYR A 282 4.54 -7.03 8.72
C TYR A 282 3.91 -8.03 9.71
N LEU A 283 2.87 -7.64 10.45
CA LEU A 283 2.21 -8.57 11.37
C LEU A 283 1.56 -9.72 10.58
N PHE A 284 0.81 -9.40 9.54
CA PHE A 284 0.16 -10.42 8.71
C PHE A 284 1.15 -11.29 7.93
N ALA A 285 2.27 -10.74 7.47
CA ALA A 285 3.31 -11.48 6.77
C ALA A 285 4.07 -12.47 7.68
N THR A 286 4.16 -12.20 8.99
CA THR A 286 4.89 -13.08 9.92
C THR A 286 4.26 -14.47 10.05
N LEU A 287 2.93 -14.56 10.01
CA LEU A 287 2.22 -15.84 10.13
C LEU A 287 2.56 -16.82 8.99
N PRO A 288 2.36 -16.50 7.70
CA PRO A 288 2.70 -17.43 6.62
C PRO A 288 4.19 -17.73 6.55
N VAL A 289 5.07 -16.76 6.82
CA VAL A 289 6.52 -17.02 6.87
C VAL A 289 6.88 -17.95 8.03
N GLY A 290 6.23 -17.81 9.18
CA GLY A 290 6.36 -18.73 10.31
C GLY A 290 5.89 -20.13 9.98
N LEU A 291 4.71 -20.27 9.37
CA LEU A 291 4.17 -21.56 8.91
C LEU A 291 5.08 -22.22 7.86
N ASN A 292 5.67 -21.45 6.93
CA ASN A 292 6.71 -21.94 6.04
C ASN A 292 7.94 -22.44 6.80
N ALA A 293 8.37 -21.73 7.86
CA ALA A 293 9.51 -22.14 8.66
C ALA A 293 9.28 -23.48 9.37
N PHE A 294 8.02 -23.78 9.74
CA PHE A 294 7.61 -25.07 10.30
C PHE A 294 7.33 -26.15 9.24
N GLY A 295 7.50 -25.86 7.95
CA GLY A 295 7.23 -26.80 6.87
C GLY A 295 5.75 -27.04 6.59
N LEU A 296 4.86 -26.21 7.13
CA LEU A 296 3.40 -26.29 6.92
C LEU A 296 2.95 -25.59 5.63
N LEU A 297 3.76 -24.68 5.11
CA LEU A 297 3.56 -24.00 3.84
C LEU A 297 4.78 -24.20 2.92
N ASP A 298 4.54 -24.17 1.62
CA ASP A 298 5.57 -24.28 0.59
C ASP A 298 6.55 -23.08 0.58
N ASP A 299 7.62 -23.19 -0.22
CA ASP A 299 8.68 -22.18 -0.31
C ASP A 299 8.19 -20.82 -0.84
N LEU A 300 7.01 -20.76 -1.45
CA LEU A 300 6.40 -19.52 -1.96
C LEU A 300 5.97 -18.59 -0.82
N TRP A 301 5.80 -19.13 0.38
CA TRP A 301 5.53 -18.37 1.59
C TRP A 301 6.80 -18.04 2.39
N SER A 302 7.98 -18.34 1.85
CA SER A 302 9.25 -18.04 2.51
C SER A 302 9.69 -16.58 2.27
N PRO A 303 10.65 -16.05 3.06
CA PRO A 303 11.00 -14.62 3.06
C PRO A 303 11.33 -13.97 1.71
N HIS A 304 11.78 -14.74 0.71
CA HIS A 304 12.20 -14.18 -0.57
C HIS A 304 11.04 -13.56 -1.36
N THR A 305 9.83 -14.07 -1.18
CA THR A 305 8.63 -13.53 -1.85
C THR A 305 8.09 -12.26 -1.17
N TRP A 306 8.59 -11.95 0.04
CA TRP A 306 8.20 -10.80 0.83
C TRP A 306 9.19 -9.64 0.67
N GLY A 307 8.95 -8.81 -0.34
CA GLY A 307 9.72 -7.56 -0.52
C GLY A 307 9.52 -6.59 0.64
N ALA A 308 10.50 -5.71 0.87
CA ALA A 308 10.37 -4.62 1.86
C ALA A 308 9.10 -3.81 1.61
N TYR A 309 8.33 -3.52 2.67
CA TYR A 309 7.04 -2.89 2.48
C TYR A 309 7.16 -1.47 1.91
N TYR A 310 8.12 -0.72 2.46
CA TYR A 310 8.58 0.56 1.94
C TYR A 310 9.92 0.39 1.24
N GLY A 311 10.14 1.16 0.17
CA GLY A 311 11.46 1.30 -0.44
C GLY A 311 12.39 2.21 0.37
N PRO A 312 13.57 2.54 -0.17
CA PRO A 312 14.53 3.40 0.52
C PRO A 312 14.02 4.85 0.56
N ALA A 313 14.14 5.51 1.72
CA ALA A 313 13.75 6.91 1.89
C ALA A 313 14.55 7.88 1.00
N SER A 314 15.77 7.49 0.59
CA SER A 314 16.57 8.26 -0.37
C SER A 314 15.88 8.45 -1.72
N ALA A 315 14.94 7.57 -2.08
CA ALA A 315 14.15 7.73 -3.30
C ALA A 315 13.31 9.02 -3.28
N ILE A 316 12.86 9.47 -2.11
CA ILE A 316 12.09 10.71 -1.94
C ILE A 316 12.97 11.91 -2.31
N PHE A 317 14.17 12.00 -1.74
CA PHE A 317 15.08 13.10 -2.01
C PHE A 317 15.62 13.07 -3.45
N THR A 318 15.76 11.88 -4.03
CA THR A 318 16.33 11.72 -5.39
C THR A 318 15.30 11.94 -6.50
N HIS A 319 14.03 11.62 -6.25
CA HIS A 319 13.00 11.59 -7.29
C HIS A 319 11.69 12.28 -6.91
N GLY A 320 11.64 12.98 -5.78
CA GLY A 320 10.47 13.75 -5.34
C GLY A 320 9.26 12.88 -5.06
N LEU A 321 8.07 13.39 -5.38
CA LEU A 321 6.79 12.70 -5.30
C LEU A 321 6.78 11.44 -6.16
N ARG A 322 7.46 11.47 -7.31
CA ARG A 322 7.60 10.26 -8.16
C ARG A 322 8.39 9.17 -7.45
N GLY A 323 9.40 9.56 -6.67
CA GLY A 323 10.14 8.67 -5.78
C GLY A 323 9.31 8.17 -4.61
N PHE A 324 8.58 9.07 -3.97
CA PHE A 324 7.68 8.75 -2.89
C PHE A 324 6.67 7.68 -3.32
N TRP A 325 5.87 7.95 -4.34
CA TRP A 325 4.81 7.02 -4.79
C TRP A 325 5.34 5.82 -5.58
N GLY A 326 6.34 6.05 -6.44
CA GLY A 326 6.83 5.05 -7.38
C GLY A 326 7.95 4.16 -6.86
N LYS A 327 8.52 4.43 -5.68
CA LYS A 327 9.62 3.62 -5.12
C LYS A 327 9.52 3.40 -3.61
N TYR A 328 9.07 4.40 -2.86
CA TYR A 328 9.05 4.33 -1.40
C TYR A 328 7.72 3.78 -0.84
N TRP A 329 6.58 4.40 -1.18
CA TRP A 329 5.29 4.19 -0.54
C TRP A 329 4.54 2.96 -1.07
N HIS A 330 4.01 2.12 -0.18
CA HIS A 330 2.98 1.10 -0.43
C HIS A 330 2.99 0.44 -1.82
N GLN A 331 4.02 -0.37 -2.11
CA GLN A 331 4.22 -0.93 -3.46
C GLN A 331 3.28 -2.08 -3.84
N THR A 332 2.33 -2.49 -2.99
CA THR A 332 1.46 -3.65 -3.26
C THR A 332 0.49 -3.40 -4.41
N MET A 333 -0.21 -2.27 -4.43
CA MET A 333 -1.30 -2.00 -5.40
C MET A 333 -0.83 -1.40 -6.73
N ARG A 334 0.48 -1.33 -6.97
CA ARG A 334 1.03 -0.56 -8.09
C ARG A 334 0.61 -1.11 -9.45
N ILE A 335 0.70 -2.42 -9.64
CA ILE A 335 0.45 -3.04 -10.95
C ILE A 335 -1.04 -3.05 -11.26
N THR A 336 -1.89 -3.40 -10.28
CA THR A 336 -3.35 -3.42 -10.45
C THR A 336 -3.93 -2.04 -10.76
N THR A 337 -3.44 -0.99 -10.10
CA THR A 337 -3.91 0.39 -10.34
C THR A 337 -3.34 1.01 -11.62
N SER A 338 -2.09 0.72 -11.99
CA SER A 338 -1.46 1.32 -13.17
C SER A 338 -1.75 0.60 -14.49
N ALA A 339 -2.14 -0.68 -14.47
CA ALA A 339 -2.40 -1.45 -15.68
C ALA A 339 -3.47 -0.83 -16.61
N PRO A 340 -4.62 -0.31 -16.11
CA PRO A 340 -5.57 0.41 -16.96
C PRO A 340 -4.94 1.64 -17.64
N GLY A 341 -4.04 2.35 -16.93
CA GLY A 341 -3.31 3.50 -17.47
C GLY A 341 -2.34 3.14 -18.58
N TYR A 342 -1.63 2.01 -18.44
CA TYR A 342 -0.77 1.48 -19.50
C TYR A 342 -1.58 1.14 -20.75
N ALA A 343 -2.70 0.42 -20.58
CA ALA A 343 -3.56 0.03 -21.69
C ALA A 343 -4.17 1.24 -22.41
N LEU A 344 -4.61 2.25 -21.65
CA LEU A 344 -5.11 3.51 -22.23
C LEU A 344 -4.01 4.24 -23.01
N ALA A 345 -2.80 4.32 -22.46
CA ALA A 345 -1.69 4.97 -23.15
C ALA A 345 -1.27 4.23 -24.43
N ASP A 346 -1.30 2.90 -24.43
CA ASP A 346 -1.06 2.06 -25.60
C ASP A 346 -2.14 2.25 -26.67
N MET A 347 -3.42 2.32 -26.27
CA MET A 347 -4.55 2.61 -27.16
C MET A 347 -4.45 3.98 -27.82
N LEU A 348 -3.91 4.97 -27.09
CA LEU A 348 -3.63 6.31 -27.61
C LEU A 348 -2.34 6.38 -28.46
N GLY A 349 -1.63 5.26 -28.64
CA GLY A 349 -0.40 5.20 -29.43
C GLY A 349 0.81 5.91 -28.79
N LEU A 350 0.75 6.24 -27.49
CA LEU A 350 1.81 6.95 -26.78
C LEU A 350 2.96 5.97 -26.50
N LYS A 351 4.13 6.11 -27.13
CA LYS A 351 5.25 5.16 -26.98
C LYS A 351 6.37 5.72 -26.10
N GLY A 352 7.28 4.83 -25.68
CA GLY A 352 8.54 5.21 -25.04
C GLY A 352 8.39 5.86 -23.65
N ARG A 353 9.39 6.66 -23.28
CA ARG A 353 9.50 7.37 -22.00
C ARG A 353 8.94 8.80 -22.07
N GLU A 354 7.98 9.04 -22.95
CA GLU A 354 7.38 10.36 -23.12
C GLU A 354 6.58 10.80 -21.88
N TRP A 355 6.66 12.08 -21.54
CA TRP A 355 5.94 12.66 -20.41
C TRP A 355 4.42 12.49 -20.54
N LYS A 356 3.88 12.49 -21.78
CA LYS A 356 2.46 12.26 -22.06
C LYS A 356 2.01 10.86 -21.64
N ARG A 357 2.80 9.83 -22.01
CA ARG A 357 2.54 8.44 -21.60
C ARG A 357 2.53 8.33 -20.08
N TYR A 358 3.52 8.94 -19.43
CA TYR A 358 3.61 8.97 -17.98
C TYR A 358 2.43 9.69 -17.31
N ALA A 359 1.99 10.82 -17.86
CA ALA A 359 0.85 11.58 -17.36
C ALA A 359 -0.43 10.73 -17.40
N VAL A 360 -0.73 10.08 -18.53
CA VAL A 360 -1.91 9.20 -18.66
C VAL A 360 -1.85 8.07 -17.65
N ILE A 361 -0.72 7.37 -17.54
CA ILE A 361 -0.57 6.27 -16.59
C ILE A 361 -0.78 6.76 -15.15
N SER A 362 -0.17 7.89 -14.78
CA SER A 362 -0.25 8.43 -13.42
C SER A 362 -1.67 8.90 -13.09
N ILE A 363 -2.34 9.63 -13.99
CA ILE A 363 -3.72 10.10 -13.81
C ILE A 363 -4.67 8.93 -13.61
N VAL A 364 -4.58 7.89 -14.45
CA VAL A 364 -5.45 6.72 -14.34
C VAL A 364 -5.12 5.93 -13.06
N ALA A 365 -3.83 5.71 -12.75
CA ALA A 365 -3.44 4.95 -11.56
C ALA A 365 -3.92 5.60 -10.27
N PHE A 366 -3.71 6.90 -10.12
CA PHE A 366 -4.21 7.64 -8.96
C PHE A 366 -5.73 7.81 -8.99
N GLY A 367 -6.35 7.90 -10.17
CA GLY A 367 -7.79 7.83 -10.36
C GLY A 367 -8.38 6.57 -9.71
N CYS A 368 -7.89 5.40 -10.13
CA CYS A 368 -8.26 4.10 -9.57
C CYS A 368 -7.94 4.02 -8.06
N SER A 369 -6.77 4.48 -7.64
CA SER A 369 -6.38 4.48 -6.22
C SER A 369 -7.33 5.32 -5.37
N GLY A 370 -7.76 6.50 -5.83
CA GLY A 370 -8.72 7.33 -5.12
C GLY A 370 -10.06 6.64 -4.93
N VAL A 371 -10.56 5.94 -5.97
CA VAL A 371 -11.81 5.15 -5.88
C VAL A 371 -11.68 3.99 -4.90
N VAL A 372 -10.53 3.29 -4.87
CA VAL A 372 -10.28 2.24 -3.87
C VAL A 372 -10.39 2.82 -2.45
N HIS A 373 -9.78 3.97 -2.19
CA HIS A 373 -9.74 4.54 -0.84
C HIS A 373 -11.03 5.25 -0.43
N MET A 374 -11.85 5.74 -1.39
CA MET A 374 -13.24 6.13 -1.11
C MET A 374 -14.00 5.01 -0.39
N GLY A 375 -13.61 3.76 -0.64
CA GLY A 375 -14.16 2.58 0.00
C GLY A 375 -13.80 2.40 1.47
N LEU A 376 -13.07 3.33 2.09
CA LEU A 376 -12.88 3.41 3.53
C LEU A 376 -14.00 4.19 4.23
N VAL A 377 -14.88 4.84 3.48
CA VAL A 377 -15.95 5.69 4.02
C VAL A 377 -17.27 4.89 4.08
N PRO A 378 -17.77 4.55 5.29
CA PRO A 378 -19.07 3.91 5.48
C PRO A 378 -20.24 4.74 4.93
N ALA A 379 -21.36 4.08 4.70
CA ALA A 379 -22.58 4.74 4.22
C ALA A 379 -23.15 5.70 5.28
N GLU A 380 -23.06 5.32 6.56
CA GLU A 380 -23.64 6.03 7.69
C GLU A 380 -22.57 6.25 8.78
N PRO A 381 -21.52 7.05 8.52
CA PRO A 381 -20.43 7.29 9.47
C PRO A 381 -20.93 7.90 10.78
N LEU A 382 -20.56 7.29 11.91
CA LEU A 382 -21.08 7.62 13.26
C LEU A 382 -20.85 9.07 13.71
N TRP A 383 -19.71 9.66 13.34
CA TRP A 383 -19.27 10.97 13.85
C TRP A 383 -19.28 12.07 12.79
N ALA A 384 -19.79 11.78 11.59
CA ALA A 384 -19.69 12.73 10.50
C ALA A 384 -20.69 13.88 10.67
N THR A 385 -20.19 15.10 10.52
CA THR A 385 -20.98 16.34 10.44
C THR A 385 -21.24 16.76 8.99
N VAL A 386 -20.71 16.01 8.02
CA VAL A 386 -20.91 16.22 6.59
C VAL A 386 -21.32 14.93 5.90
N SER A 387 -21.86 15.04 4.68
CA SER A 387 -22.35 13.85 3.96
C SER A 387 -21.23 12.84 3.65
N PRO A 388 -21.54 11.52 3.64
CA PRO A 388 -20.58 10.47 3.29
C PRO A 388 -19.93 10.70 1.92
N ASN A 389 -20.71 11.18 0.94
CA ASN A 389 -20.19 11.47 -0.41
C ASN A 389 -19.15 12.60 -0.42
N ARG A 390 -19.29 13.59 0.48
CA ARG A 390 -18.27 14.63 0.66
C ARG A 390 -16.99 14.06 1.27
N LEU A 391 -17.10 13.15 2.24
CA LEU A 391 -15.94 12.45 2.80
C LEU A 391 -15.23 11.57 1.75
N ARG A 392 -16.00 10.83 0.95
CA ARG A 392 -15.47 10.07 -0.19
C ARG A 392 -14.73 10.98 -1.15
N LEU A 393 -15.30 12.14 -1.49
CA LEU A 393 -14.64 13.11 -2.35
C LEU A 393 -13.32 13.61 -1.75
N TYR A 394 -13.25 13.93 -0.45
CA TYR A 394 -12.00 14.32 0.20
C TYR A 394 -10.94 13.21 0.15
N MET A 395 -11.35 11.97 0.43
CA MET A 395 -10.49 10.81 0.32
C MET A 395 -9.97 10.61 -1.12
N GLY A 396 -10.86 10.69 -2.11
CA GLY A 396 -10.51 10.58 -3.53
C GLY A 396 -9.57 11.70 -3.99
N LEU A 397 -9.87 12.95 -3.64
CA LEU A 397 -9.09 14.13 -4.01
C LEU A 397 -7.65 14.06 -3.51
N PHE A 398 -7.41 13.49 -2.31
CA PHE A 398 -6.05 13.27 -1.83
C PHE A 398 -5.24 12.45 -2.85
N PHE A 399 -5.79 11.39 -3.44
CA PHE A 399 -5.08 10.61 -4.44
C PHE A 399 -5.07 11.30 -5.80
N TRP A 400 -6.18 11.88 -6.23
CA TRP A 400 -6.32 12.45 -7.56
C TRP A 400 -5.45 13.68 -7.82
N VAL A 401 -5.05 14.41 -6.78
CA VAL A 401 -4.15 15.56 -6.93
C VAL A 401 -2.69 15.13 -7.11
N GLN A 402 -2.29 13.92 -6.69
CA GLN A 402 -0.87 13.49 -6.70
C GLN A 402 -0.19 13.57 -8.08
N PRO A 403 -0.84 13.19 -9.20
CA PRO A 403 -0.27 13.38 -10.54
C PRO A 403 0.09 14.83 -10.85
N VAL A 404 -0.65 15.82 -10.33
CA VAL A 404 -0.37 17.25 -10.55
C VAL A 404 1.00 17.59 -9.98
N GLY A 405 1.29 17.19 -8.74
CA GLY A 405 2.59 17.41 -8.12
C GLY A 405 3.71 16.68 -8.86
N MET A 406 3.49 15.42 -9.24
CA MET A 406 4.47 14.62 -9.98
C MET A 406 4.80 15.20 -11.36
N LEU A 407 3.82 15.76 -12.07
CA LEU A 407 4.02 16.42 -13.36
C LEU A 407 4.66 17.81 -13.19
N GLY A 408 4.30 18.54 -12.13
CA GLY A 408 4.94 19.79 -11.74
C GLY A 408 6.45 19.61 -11.49
N GLU A 409 6.84 18.59 -10.73
CA GLU A 409 8.26 18.26 -10.50
C GLU A 409 9.00 17.92 -11.81
N MET A 410 8.36 17.23 -12.75
CA MET A 410 8.98 16.93 -14.05
C MET A 410 9.19 18.18 -14.89
N LEU A 411 8.25 19.12 -14.85
CA LEU A 411 8.40 20.41 -15.52
C LEU A 411 9.52 21.21 -14.86
N GLU A 412 9.56 21.27 -13.53
CA GLU A 412 10.60 21.94 -12.76
C GLU A 412 11.99 21.38 -13.09
N GLU A 413 12.16 20.06 -13.04
CA GLU A 413 13.41 19.37 -13.40
C GLU A 413 13.85 19.70 -14.84
N SER A 414 12.90 19.74 -15.78
CA SER A 414 13.16 20.10 -17.18
C SER A 414 13.64 21.55 -17.33
N LEU A 415 13.01 22.49 -16.62
CA LEU A 415 13.37 23.91 -16.64
C LEU A 415 14.77 24.14 -16.04
N TRP A 416 15.07 23.53 -14.89
CA TRP A 416 16.39 23.62 -14.26
C TRP A 416 17.48 22.99 -15.11
N THR A 417 17.23 21.79 -15.65
CA THR A 417 18.22 21.11 -16.50
C THR A 417 18.55 21.93 -17.75
N ARG A 418 17.57 22.65 -18.31
CA ARG A 418 17.78 23.57 -19.43
C ARG A 418 18.56 24.82 -19.04
N SER A 419 18.38 25.37 -17.84
CA SER A 419 19.01 26.62 -17.42
C SER A 419 20.43 26.43 -16.87
N THR A 420 20.68 25.40 -16.06
CA THR A 420 21.98 25.19 -15.39
C THR A 420 22.88 24.19 -16.11
N GLY A 421 22.33 23.45 -17.07
CA GLY A 421 22.98 22.29 -17.68
C GLY A 421 22.89 21.04 -16.80
N ARG A 422 22.81 19.87 -17.46
CA ARG A 422 22.57 18.58 -16.80
C ARG A 422 23.70 18.14 -15.88
N GLU A 423 24.95 18.36 -16.27
CA GLU A 423 26.10 17.93 -15.48
C GLU A 423 26.19 18.65 -14.15
N VAL A 424 25.96 19.97 -14.14
CA VAL A 424 25.93 20.80 -12.93
C VAL A 424 24.75 20.38 -12.04
N TRP A 425 23.59 20.09 -12.63
CA TRP A 425 22.40 19.65 -11.92
C TRP A 425 22.56 18.28 -11.25
N GLU A 426 23.35 17.39 -11.85
CA GLU A 426 23.52 16.00 -11.39
C GLU A 426 24.78 15.78 -10.52
N ARG A 427 25.64 16.80 -10.33
CA ARG A 427 26.91 16.66 -9.59
C ARG A 427 27.20 17.82 -8.63
N GLY A 428 28.18 17.63 -7.75
CA GLY A 428 28.72 18.68 -6.87
C GLY A 428 27.73 19.22 -5.81
N TRP A 429 27.86 20.49 -5.48
CA TRP A 429 27.05 21.16 -4.45
C TRP A 429 25.60 21.38 -4.91
N MET A 430 25.37 21.63 -6.21
CA MET A 430 24.04 21.79 -6.79
C MET A 430 23.19 20.53 -6.66
N TYR A 431 23.77 19.34 -6.84
CA TYR A 431 23.08 18.09 -6.56
C TYR A 431 22.55 18.01 -5.11
N ARG A 432 23.32 18.48 -4.12
CA ARG A 432 22.87 18.49 -2.72
C ARG A 432 21.72 19.46 -2.49
N ILE A 433 21.79 20.66 -3.08
CA ILE A 433 20.70 21.64 -3.02
C ILE A 433 19.45 21.05 -3.66
N ARG A 434 19.58 20.40 -4.82
CA ARG A 434 18.46 19.70 -5.47
C ARG A 434 17.85 18.66 -4.54
N LEU A 435 18.64 17.77 -3.94
CA LEU A 435 18.11 16.75 -3.02
C LEU A 435 17.31 17.37 -1.87
N MET A 436 17.81 18.45 -1.27
CA MET A 436 17.11 19.15 -0.19
C MET A 436 15.85 19.87 -0.69
N GLY A 437 15.93 20.56 -1.83
CA GLY A 437 14.79 21.23 -2.45
C GLY A 437 13.68 20.25 -2.83
N THR A 438 14.04 19.10 -3.41
CA THR A 438 13.12 18.01 -3.73
C THR A 438 12.48 17.43 -2.46
N GLY A 439 13.26 17.17 -1.42
CA GLY A 439 12.72 16.69 -0.13
C GLY A 439 11.76 17.70 0.52
N LEU A 440 12.11 18.98 0.50
CA LEU A 440 11.25 20.06 1.00
C LEU A 440 9.97 20.20 0.18
N SER A 441 10.06 20.10 -1.15
CA SER A 441 8.90 20.14 -2.05
C SER A 441 7.90 19.02 -1.74
N VAL A 442 8.39 17.78 -1.54
CA VAL A 442 7.55 16.65 -1.12
C VAL A 442 6.88 16.92 0.23
N LEU A 443 7.63 17.45 1.20
CA LEU A 443 7.08 17.82 2.50
C LEU A 443 5.95 18.83 2.34
N LEU A 444 6.21 19.96 1.66
CA LEU A 444 5.23 21.03 1.42
C LEU A 444 3.99 20.51 0.68
N TRP A 445 4.18 19.62 -0.30
CA TRP A 445 3.09 18.98 -1.03
C TRP A 445 2.18 18.17 -0.10
N PHE A 446 2.77 17.36 0.78
CA PHE A 446 2.00 16.61 1.76
C PHE A 446 1.37 17.50 2.84
N LEU A 447 1.99 18.63 3.21
CA LEU A 447 1.36 19.60 4.10
C LEU A 447 0.08 20.18 3.49
N ALA A 448 0.05 20.37 2.17
CA ALA A 448 -1.13 20.84 1.45
C ALA A 448 -2.20 19.75 1.28
N CYS A 449 -1.79 18.50 1.03
CA CYS A 449 -2.73 17.43 0.66
C CYS A 449 -3.22 16.56 1.83
N LEU A 450 -2.37 16.25 2.82
CA LEU A 450 -2.73 15.40 3.97
C LEU A 450 -3.96 15.89 4.76
N PRO A 451 -4.24 17.21 4.87
CA PRO A 451 -5.48 17.67 5.49
C PRO A 451 -6.75 17.07 4.88
N LEU A 452 -6.75 16.68 3.60
CA LEU A 452 -7.90 16.01 2.97
C LEU A 452 -8.19 14.65 3.62
N ILE A 453 -7.18 13.82 3.85
CA ILE A 453 -7.33 12.55 4.59
C ILE A 453 -7.56 12.82 6.08
N GLY A 454 -6.89 13.82 6.64
CA GLY A 454 -7.04 14.19 8.05
C GLY A 454 -8.48 14.51 8.40
N GLU A 455 -9.14 15.31 7.56
CA GLU A 455 -10.54 15.64 7.73
C GLU A 455 -11.45 14.41 7.64
N VAL A 456 -11.19 13.49 6.70
CA VAL A 456 -11.93 12.22 6.65
C VAL A 456 -11.73 11.43 7.95
N GLY A 457 -10.50 11.30 8.44
CA GLY A 457 -10.22 10.59 9.68
C GLY A 457 -10.90 11.20 10.91
N ARG A 458 -11.00 12.53 10.99
CA ARG A 458 -11.72 13.24 12.07
C ARG A 458 -13.21 12.94 12.02
N GLN A 459 -13.81 13.06 10.85
CA GLN A 459 -15.24 12.84 10.60
C GLN A 459 -15.64 11.37 10.78
N LEU A 460 -14.71 10.44 10.51
CA LEU A 460 -14.88 9.01 10.76
C LEU A 460 -14.46 8.59 12.18
N GLY A 461 -14.06 9.51 13.04
CA GLY A 461 -13.67 9.23 14.43
C GLY A 461 -12.45 8.32 14.59
N TRP A 462 -11.58 8.19 13.57
CA TRP A 462 -10.38 7.33 13.61
C TRP A 462 -9.43 7.67 14.77
N PHE A 463 -9.50 8.90 15.27
CA PHE A 463 -8.63 9.42 16.33
C PHE A 463 -9.30 9.41 17.71
N LYS A 464 -10.57 8.98 17.80
CA LYS A 464 -11.33 8.93 19.06
C LYS A 464 -11.07 7.64 19.84
N LEU A 465 -10.60 6.60 19.17
CA LEU A 465 -10.39 5.27 19.76
C LEU A 465 -8.97 4.79 19.48
N SER A 466 -8.37 4.13 20.47
CA SER A 466 -7.06 3.51 20.30
C SER A 466 -7.17 2.26 19.45
N ILE A 467 -6.36 2.18 18.39
CA ILE A 467 -6.22 0.95 17.59
C ILE A 467 -5.37 -0.11 18.31
N LEU A 468 -4.63 0.27 19.35
CA LEU A 468 -3.82 -0.64 20.15
C LEU A 468 -4.58 -1.03 21.41
N PRO A 469 -4.62 -2.31 21.82
CA PRO A 469 -5.21 -2.76 23.08
C PRO A 469 -4.38 -2.40 24.32
N VAL A 470 -3.08 -2.14 24.12
CA VAL A 470 -2.12 -1.78 25.17
C VAL A 470 -1.39 -0.50 24.75
N SER A 471 -1.30 0.47 25.65
CA SER A 471 -0.58 1.73 25.46
C SER A 471 0.56 1.86 26.46
N LEU A 472 1.79 2.01 25.95
CA LEU A 472 2.96 2.30 26.78
C LEU A 472 2.88 3.73 27.32
N TRP A 473 2.42 4.67 26.48
CA TRP A 473 2.25 6.06 26.88
C TRP A 473 1.28 6.23 28.05
N GLN A 474 0.08 5.63 27.99
CA GLN A 474 -0.88 5.68 29.08
C GLN A 474 -0.32 5.00 30.35
N GLY A 475 0.34 3.85 30.19
CA GLY A 475 0.98 3.12 31.29
C GLY A 475 2.02 3.97 32.02
N LEU A 476 2.92 4.63 31.28
CA LEU A 476 3.95 5.52 31.83
C LEU A 476 3.39 6.77 32.51
N ARG A 477 2.18 7.21 32.13
CA ARG A 477 1.47 8.31 32.78
C ARG A 477 0.67 7.88 34.01
N GLY A 478 0.61 6.59 34.32
CA GLY A 478 -0.19 6.04 35.40
C GLY A 478 -1.70 6.02 35.11
N GLU A 479 -2.09 6.10 33.82
CA GLU A 479 -3.50 6.10 33.38
C GLU A 479 -4.03 4.66 33.12
N GLY A 480 -3.18 3.65 33.32
CA GLY A 480 -3.46 2.24 33.00
C GLY A 480 -2.80 1.82 31.68
N TRP A 481 -2.55 0.52 31.54
CA TRP A 481 -1.91 -0.05 30.34
C TRP A 481 -2.90 -0.46 29.25
N ILE A 482 -4.12 -0.84 29.66
CA ILE A 482 -5.15 -1.36 28.77
C ILE A 482 -6.00 -0.20 28.27
N THR A 483 -6.08 -0.03 26.96
CA THR A 483 -6.83 1.06 26.30
C THR A 483 -8.25 0.64 25.90
N TRP A 484 -8.46 -0.66 25.66
CA TRP A 484 -9.73 -1.18 25.16
C TRP A 484 -10.67 -1.47 26.32
N PRO A 485 -11.85 -0.81 26.39
CA PRO A 485 -12.76 -0.96 27.53
C PRO A 485 -13.17 -2.42 27.81
N ILE A 486 -13.30 -3.24 26.76
CA ILE A 486 -13.68 -4.66 26.90
C ILE A 486 -12.65 -5.50 27.67
N LEU A 487 -11.40 -5.05 27.74
CA LEU A 487 -10.30 -5.71 28.42
C LEU A 487 -10.02 -5.13 29.82
N GLN A 488 -10.68 -4.04 30.23
CA GLN A 488 -10.47 -3.37 31.52
C GLN A 488 -11.31 -3.96 32.67
N LYS A 489 -11.89 -5.15 32.48
CA LYS A 489 -12.79 -5.80 33.44
C LYS A 489 -12.06 -6.39 34.64
#